data_AF-A0A168N2G0-F1
#
_entry.id   AF-A0A168N2G0-F1
#
_cell.length_a   1.000
_cell.length_b   1.000
_cell.length_c   1.000
_cell.angle_alpha   90.00
_cell.angle_beta   90.00
_cell.angle_gamma   90.00
#
_symmetry.space_group_name_H-M   'P 1'
#
loop_
_entity.id
_entity.type
_entity.pdbx_description
1 polymer ?
#
loop_
_entity_poly.entity_id
_entity_poly.type
_entity_poly.pdbx_seq_one_letter_code
_entity_poly.pdbx_strand_id
1 'polypeptide(L)'
;MQMIVPADLEARASSLIGVAFKPKGDSRDGWDCRGLGRWCLREWCGVDVPDYLDLYAAGIVSAGGRRERARLLAEGLASMWRPIDPQPGVIALLSWLGQAGHVGFMLSPTKILHADIRVGTAVLDLDDPAAAYRLKGAFVPAFVTDIRHA
;
A
#
# COMPACT_ATOMS: atom_id res chain seq x y z
N MET A 1 -10.50 13.75 -10.18
CA MET A 1 -11.31 13.26 -9.05
C MET A 1 -10.77 13.86 -7.76
N GLN A 2 -11.65 14.28 -6.84
CA GLN A 2 -11.25 14.70 -5.50
C GLN A 2 -11.27 13.49 -4.55
N MET A 3 -10.20 13.32 -3.78
CA MET A 3 -10.11 12.32 -2.70
C MET A 3 -10.26 13.02 -1.36
N ILE A 4 -11.09 12.48 -0.47
CA ILE A 4 -11.25 12.97 0.91
C ILE A 4 -10.60 11.97 1.86
N VAL A 5 -9.65 12.43 2.65
CA VAL A 5 -8.90 11.63 3.61
C VAL A 5 -9.43 11.94 5.01
N PRO A 6 -9.94 10.95 5.75
CA PRO A 6 -10.38 11.16 7.13
C PRO A 6 -9.24 11.65 8.03
N ALA A 7 -9.51 12.51 9.01
CA ALA A 7 -8.50 12.93 10.00
C ALA A 7 -8.12 11.83 11.01
N ASP A 8 -8.97 10.81 11.18
CA ASP A 8 -8.88 9.79 12.23
C ASP A 8 -8.25 8.46 11.75
N LEU A 9 -7.36 8.49 10.75
CA LEU A 9 -6.78 7.29 10.14
C LEU A 9 -6.09 6.36 11.14
N GLU A 10 -5.34 6.89 12.11
CA GLU A 10 -4.67 6.05 13.12
C GLU A 10 -5.68 5.30 13.99
N ALA A 11 -6.78 5.97 14.38
CA ALA A 11 -7.84 5.33 15.15
C ALA A 11 -8.53 4.22 14.33
N ARG A 12 -8.81 4.47 13.03
CA ARG A 12 -9.36 3.45 12.13
C ARG A 12 -8.42 2.26 11.97
N ALA A 13 -7.12 2.52 11.80
CA ALA A 13 -6.09 1.50 11.63
C ALA A 13 -5.98 0.57 12.83
N SER A 14 -6.18 1.07 14.06
CA SER A 14 -6.12 0.25 15.28
C SER A 14 -7.04 -0.99 15.23
N SER A 15 -8.22 -0.85 14.60
CA SER A 15 -9.19 -1.95 14.44
C SER A 15 -8.78 -3.03 13.44
N LEU A 16 -7.74 -2.76 12.63
CA LEU A 16 -7.27 -3.66 11.58
C LEU A 16 -5.98 -4.39 11.97
N ILE A 17 -5.32 -3.97 13.05
CA ILE A 17 -4.07 -4.57 13.50
C ILE A 17 -4.30 -6.04 13.86
N GLY A 18 -3.42 -6.90 13.36
CA GLY A 18 -3.50 -8.35 13.56
C GLY A 18 -4.37 -9.10 12.55
N VAL A 19 -5.10 -8.43 11.65
CA VAL A 19 -5.80 -9.11 10.55
C VAL A 19 -4.78 -9.89 9.72
N ALA A 20 -5.09 -11.15 9.42
CA ALA A 20 -4.17 -12.10 8.83
C ALA A 20 -3.75 -11.70 7.40
N PHE A 21 -2.48 -11.98 7.07
CA PHE A 21 -2.02 -11.87 5.69
C PHE A 21 -2.59 -13.02 4.87
N LYS A 22 -3.31 -12.68 3.80
CA LYS A 22 -3.88 -13.66 2.86
C LYS A 22 -3.43 -13.30 1.44
N PRO A 23 -2.59 -14.13 0.78
CA PRO A 23 -2.21 -13.87 -0.61
C PRO A 23 -3.45 -13.64 -1.48
N LYS A 24 -3.45 -12.57 -2.29
CA LYS A 24 -4.59 -12.18 -3.15
C LYS A 24 -5.88 -11.82 -2.39
N GLY A 25 -5.85 -11.67 -1.07
CA GLY A 25 -7.00 -11.17 -0.32
C GLY A 25 -7.07 -9.65 -0.36
N ASP A 26 -8.28 -9.10 -0.25
CA ASP A 26 -8.58 -7.67 -0.27
C ASP A 26 -9.78 -7.30 0.63
N SER A 27 -10.07 -8.15 1.62
CA SER A 27 -11.20 -8.02 2.55
C SER A 27 -10.79 -8.23 4.00
N ARG A 28 -11.69 -7.91 4.95
CA ARG A 28 -11.45 -8.07 6.39
C ARG A 28 -11.21 -9.51 6.84
N ASP A 29 -11.50 -10.51 6.00
CA ASP A 29 -11.16 -11.91 6.26
C ASP A 29 -9.66 -12.22 5.99
N GLY A 30 -8.92 -11.22 5.51
CA GLY A 30 -7.50 -11.26 5.25
C GLY A 30 -7.15 -10.66 3.89
N TRP A 31 -5.98 -10.02 3.85
CA TRP A 31 -5.49 -9.34 2.65
C TRP A 31 -3.99 -9.49 2.46
N ASP A 32 -3.51 -9.26 1.24
CA ASP A 32 -2.09 -9.02 1.00
C ASP A 32 -1.76 -7.52 1.13
N CYS A 33 -0.50 -7.14 0.92
CA CYS A 33 -0.09 -5.74 1.03
C CYS A 33 -0.81 -4.82 0.04
N ARG A 34 -1.13 -5.31 -1.16
CA ARG A 34 -1.84 -4.54 -2.19
C ARG A 34 -3.32 -4.48 -1.86
N GLY A 35 -3.91 -5.61 -1.50
CA GLY A 35 -5.31 -5.73 -1.10
C GLY A 35 -5.66 -4.79 0.05
N LEU A 36 -4.80 -4.71 1.08
CA LEU A 36 -4.96 -3.75 2.16
C LEU A 36 -4.95 -2.30 1.65
N GLY A 37 -3.96 -1.92 0.84
CA GLY A 37 -3.87 -0.56 0.29
C GLY A 37 -5.11 -0.19 -0.54
N ARG A 38 -5.60 -1.11 -1.38
CA ARG A 38 -6.83 -0.95 -2.16
C ARG A 38 -8.05 -0.83 -1.25
N TRP A 39 -8.15 -1.68 -0.23
CA TRP A 39 -9.23 -1.65 0.75
C TRP A 39 -9.27 -0.30 1.48
N CYS A 40 -8.13 0.21 1.96
CA CYS A 40 -8.08 1.52 2.61
C CYS A 40 -8.52 2.66 1.68
N LEU A 41 -8.06 2.67 0.43
CA LEU A 41 -8.47 3.69 -0.54
C LEU A 41 -9.98 3.66 -0.80
N ARG A 42 -10.56 2.47 -0.97
CA ARG A 42 -12.00 2.32 -1.20
C ARG A 42 -12.81 2.71 0.04
N GLU A 43 -12.51 2.09 1.19
CA GLU A 43 -13.35 2.20 2.38
C GLU A 43 -13.14 3.49 3.17
N TRP A 44 -11.94 4.07 3.14
CA TRP A 44 -11.66 5.30 3.88
C TRP A 44 -11.70 6.53 2.99
N CYS A 45 -11.29 6.41 1.73
CA CYS A 45 -11.16 7.56 0.84
C CYS A 45 -12.20 7.61 -0.29
N GLY A 46 -13.03 6.57 -0.45
CA GLY A 46 -14.01 6.47 -1.53
C GLY A 46 -13.37 6.33 -2.93
N VAL A 47 -12.12 5.85 -2.99
CA VAL A 47 -11.36 5.72 -4.24
C VAL A 47 -11.22 4.25 -4.61
N ASP A 48 -11.98 3.84 -5.63
CA ASP A 48 -11.81 2.53 -6.25
C ASP A 48 -10.62 2.52 -7.21
N VAL A 49 -9.77 1.52 -7.04
CA VAL A 49 -8.65 1.23 -7.93
C VAL A 49 -8.80 -0.18 -8.50
N PRO A 50 -8.52 -0.39 -9.80
CA PRO A 50 -8.65 -1.70 -10.44
C PRO A 50 -7.91 -2.79 -9.68
N ASP A 51 -8.43 -4.01 -9.75
CA ASP A 51 -7.72 -5.14 -9.23
C ASP A 51 -6.58 -5.53 -10.16
N TYR A 52 -5.36 -5.40 -9.68
CA TYR A 52 -4.18 -5.78 -10.45
C TYR A 52 -3.81 -7.25 -10.23
N LEU A 53 -4.79 -8.12 -9.92
CA LEU A 53 -4.60 -9.58 -9.88
C LEU A 53 -4.04 -10.14 -11.19
N ASP A 54 -4.25 -9.48 -12.33
CA ASP A 54 -3.66 -9.85 -13.61
C ASP A 54 -2.12 -9.74 -13.64
N LEU A 55 -1.52 -8.91 -12.75
CA LEU A 55 -0.06 -8.90 -12.55
C LEU A 55 0.45 -10.16 -11.85
N TYR A 56 -0.42 -10.95 -11.19
CA TYR A 56 -0.11 -12.31 -10.74
C TYR A 56 -0.33 -13.36 -11.84
N ALA A 57 -1.20 -13.09 -12.83
CA ALA A 57 -1.52 -14.02 -13.92
C ALA A 57 -0.42 -14.08 -14.99
N ALA A 58 0.39 -13.01 -15.13
CA ALA A 58 1.56 -12.99 -15.99
C ALA A 58 2.71 -13.87 -15.45
N GLY A 59 2.53 -15.20 -15.28
CA GLY A 59 3.62 -16.18 -15.14
C GLY A 59 4.65 -15.99 -13.99
N ILE A 60 4.43 -15.11 -13.01
CA ILE A 60 5.42 -14.74 -11.99
C ILE A 60 5.11 -15.42 -10.65
N VAL A 61 5.06 -16.75 -10.66
CA VAL A 61 5.11 -17.56 -9.44
C VAL A 61 6.27 -18.54 -9.56
N SER A 62 7.49 -18.00 -9.64
CA SER A 62 8.70 -18.76 -9.37
C SER A 62 9.60 -18.00 -8.40
N ALA A 63 10.34 -18.73 -7.57
CA ALA A 63 11.21 -18.19 -6.54
C ALA A 63 12.32 -17.25 -7.10
N GLY A 64 12.55 -17.23 -8.43
CA GLY A 64 13.48 -16.33 -9.11
C GLY A 64 12.94 -14.95 -9.51
N GLY A 65 11.62 -14.70 -9.40
CA GLY A 65 10.96 -13.53 -10.02
C GLY A 65 10.96 -12.20 -9.24
N ARG A 66 11.73 -12.05 -8.15
CA ARG A 66 11.61 -10.88 -7.25
C ARG A 66 11.85 -9.54 -7.95
N ARG A 67 12.82 -9.47 -8.88
CA ARG A 67 13.12 -8.25 -9.68
C ARG A 67 12.03 -7.93 -10.70
N GLU A 68 11.48 -8.94 -11.36
CA GLU A 68 10.43 -8.75 -12.35
C GLU A 68 9.12 -8.28 -11.71
N ARG A 69 8.79 -8.81 -10.52
CA ARG A 69 7.67 -8.28 -9.71
C ARG A 69 7.86 -6.82 -9.31
N ALA A 70 9.08 -6.46 -8.92
CA ALA A 70 9.42 -5.08 -8.55
C ALA A 70 9.26 -4.13 -9.74
N ARG A 71 9.72 -4.57 -10.91
CA ARG A 71 9.62 -3.85 -12.18
C ARG A 71 8.17 -3.67 -12.62
N LEU A 72 7.38 -4.74 -12.67
CA LEU A 72 5.98 -4.67 -13.10
C LEU A 72 5.10 -3.90 -12.10
N LEU A 73 5.42 -3.98 -10.80
CA LEU A 73 4.80 -3.10 -9.81
C LEU A 73 5.15 -1.64 -10.10
N ALA A 74 6.42 -1.34 -10.40
CA ALA A 74 6.84 0.01 -10.76
C ALA A 74 6.22 0.50 -12.08
N GLU A 75 6.08 -0.35 -13.10
CA GLU A 75 5.49 -0.01 -14.41
C GLU A 75 3.96 0.16 -14.32
N GLY A 76 3.27 -0.71 -13.57
CA GLY A 76 1.85 -0.57 -13.27
C GLY A 76 1.55 0.67 -12.42
N LEU A 77 2.45 1.01 -11.48
CA LEU A 77 2.39 2.27 -10.77
C LEU A 77 2.63 3.45 -11.73
N ALA A 78 3.68 3.43 -12.55
CA ALA A 78 4.03 4.58 -13.39
C ALA A 78 2.97 5.00 -14.43
N SER A 79 2.09 4.08 -14.86
CA SER A 79 1.05 4.37 -15.86
C SER A 79 -0.28 4.83 -15.25
N MET A 80 -0.60 4.38 -14.03
CA MET A 80 -1.91 4.60 -13.37
C MET A 80 -1.80 5.38 -12.06
N TRP A 81 -0.59 5.64 -11.59
CA TRP A 81 -0.30 6.29 -10.33
C TRP A 81 0.72 7.39 -10.56
N ARG A 82 0.48 8.55 -9.97
CA ARG A 82 1.43 9.66 -10.00
C ARG A 82 2.22 9.71 -8.69
N PRO A 83 3.51 10.03 -8.75
CA PRO A 83 4.27 10.32 -7.54
C PRO A 83 3.72 11.57 -6.86
N ILE A 84 3.79 11.59 -5.54
CA ILE A 84 3.42 12.72 -4.70
C ILE A 84 4.27 12.74 -3.43
N ASP A 85 4.33 13.87 -2.74
CA ASP A 85 4.96 13.96 -1.43
C ASP A 85 4.25 13.04 -0.41
N PRO A 86 5.02 12.36 0.48
CA PRO A 86 4.47 11.50 1.52
C PRO A 86 3.48 12.24 2.42
N GLN A 87 2.24 11.77 2.47
CA GLN A 87 1.16 12.39 3.25
C GLN A 87 0.07 11.36 3.58
N PRO A 88 -0.82 11.62 4.55
CA PRO A 88 -1.91 10.71 4.86
C PRO A 88 -2.79 10.42 3.63
N GLY A 89 -3.26 9.18 3.49
CA GLY A 89 -4.20 8.81 2.42
C GLY A 89 -3.59 8.31 1.12
N VAL A 90 -2.27 8.32 0.97
CA VAL A 90 -1.56 7.87 -0.24
C VAL A 90 -0.92 6.48 -0.05
N ILE A 91 -0.50 5.86 -1.14
CA ILE A 91 0.16 4.55 -1.11
C ILE A 91 1.68 4.74 -1.06
N ALA A 92 2.31 4.16 -0.04
CA ALA A 92 3.76 4.06 0.08
C ALA A 92 4.29 2.87 -0.72
N LEU A 93 5.32 3.11 -1.53
CA LEU A 93 6.18 2.05 -2.07
C LEU A 93 7.33 1.81 -1.09
N LEU A 94 7.43 0.58 -0.64
CA LEU A 94 8.39 0.14 0.36
C LEU A 94 9.42 -0.82 -0.24
N SER A 95 10.63 -0.73 0.28
CA SER A 95 11.72 -1.66 -0.03
C SER A 95 12.17 -2.39 1.22
N TRP A 96 12.56 -3.66 1.04
CA TRP A 96 13.21 -4.48 2.05
C TRP A 96 14.61 -4.86 1.53
N LEU A 97 15.65 -4.59 2.32
CA LEU A 97 17.06 -4.77 1.92
C LEU A 97 17.38 -4.14 0.53
N GLY A 98 16.82 -2.96 0.27
CA GLY A 98 17.02 -2.23 -0.99
C GLY A 98 16.20 -2.73 -2.19
N GLN A 99 15.48 -3.85 -2.08
CA GLN A 99 14.60 -4.36 -3.13
C GLN A 99 13.19 -3.79 -2.93
N ALA A 100 12.72 -2.98 -3.87
CA ALA A 100 11.32 -2.52 -3.92
C ALA A 100 10.40 -3.70 -4.25
N GLY A 101 9.24 -3.79 -3.59
CA GLY A 101 8.31 -4.89 -3.85
C GLY A 101 7.19 -5.02 -2.82
N HIS A 102 7.03 -4.04 -1.95
CA HIS A 102 6.04 -4.00 -0.90
C HIS A 102 5.31 -2.66 -0.93
N VAL A 103 4.06 -2.64 -0.49
CA VAL A 103 3.27 -1.41 -0.43
C VAL A 103 2.54 -1.31 0.89
N GLY A 104 2.15 -0.09 1.26
CA GLY A 104 1.30 0.18 2.41
C GLY A 104 0.53 1.48 2.24
N PHE A 105 -0.44 1.71 3.10
CA PHE A 105 -1.26 2.91 3.12
C PHE A 105 -0.74 3.89 4.17
N MET A 106 -0.49 5.14 3.79
CA MET A 106 0.08 6.14 4.69
C MET A 106 -0.99 6.67 5.65
N LEU A 107 -0.77 6.49 6.95
CA LEU A 107 -1.58 7.07 8.02
C LEU A 107 -1.09 8.48 8.36
N SER A 108 0.21 8.70 8.23
CA SER A 108 0.91 9.98 8.36
C SER A 108 2.14 9.98 7.43
N PRO A 109 2.90 11.08 7.32
CA PRO A 109 4.18 11.08 6.59
C PRO A 109 5.18 10.02 7.07
N THR A 110 5.07 9.56 8.33
CA THR A 110 6.02 8.63 8.95
C THR A 110 5.40 7.28 9.35
N LYS A 111 4.06 7.17 9.42
CA LYS A 111 3.37 5.93 9.78
C LYS A 111 2.64 5.31 8.60
N ILE A 112 2.87 4.02 8.38
CA ILE A 112 2.29 3.27 7.27
C ILE A 112 1.58 2.04 7.79
N LEU A 113 0.30 1.90 7.46
CA LEU A 113 -0.44 0.66 7.65
C LEU A 113 -0.07 -0.31 6.51
N HIS A 114 0.41 -1.51 6.86
CA HIS A 114 0.78 -2.51 5.87
C HIS A 114 0.39 -3.91 6.33
N ALA A 115 0.32 -4.84 5.38
CA ALA A 115 0.13 -6.26 5.66
C ALA A 115 1.35 -7.05 5.19
N ASP A 116 1.92 -7.88 6.05
CA ASP A 116 3.08 -8.72 5.75
C ASP A 116 2.87 -10.12 6.33
N ILE A 117 3.39 -11.15 5.64
CA ILE A 117 3.22 -12.54 6.03
C ILE A 117 3.72 -12.86 7.44
N ARG A 118 4.68 -12.10 7.98
CA ARG A 118 5.28 -12.33 9.29
C ARG A 118 4.45 -11.77 10.44
N VAL A 119 3.70 -10.70 10.20
CA VAL A 119 3.02 -9.91 11.25
C VAL A 119 1.52 -9.74 11.03
N GLY A 120 0.98 -10.21 9.90
CA GLY A 120 -0.36 -9.85 9.47
C GLY A 120 -0.42 -8.36 9.17
N THR A 121 -1.42 -7.67 9.69
CA THR A 121 -1.59 -6.22 9.52
C THR A 121 -0.96 -5.47 10.68
N ALA A 122 -0.07 -4.53 10.37
CA ALA A 122 0.67 -3.76 11.36
C ALA A 122 0.91 -2.31 10.90
N VAL A 123 1.21 -1.43 11.86
CA VAL A 123 1.74 -0.10 11.57
C VAL A 123 3.27 -0.20 11.55
N LEU A 124 3.84 0.28 10.46
CA LEU A 124 5.26 0.54 10.30
C LEU A 124 5.52 2.01 10.65
N ASP A 125 6.44 2.24 11.59
CA ASP A 125 7.00 3.55 11.86
C ASP A 125 8.29 3.73 11.05
N LEU A 126 8.35 4.76 10.21
CA LEU A 126 9.52 5.09 9.40
C LEU A 126 10.63 5.77 10.20
N ASP A 127 10.30 6.37 11.36
CA ASP A 127 11.27 7.03 12.23
C ASP A 127 12.01 6.02 13.12
N ASP A 128 11.49 4.79 13.24
CA ASP A 128 12.18 3.69 13.92
C ASP A 128 13.44 3.28 13.13
N PRO A 129 14.66 3.47 13.67
CA PRO A 129 15.88 3.07 12.99
C PRO A 129 15.94 1.56 12.71
N ALA A 130 15.28 0.75 13.55
CA ALA A 130 15.21 -0.70 13.42
C ALA A 130 14.13 -1.17 12.43
N ALA A 131 13.36 -0.27 11.83
CA ALA A 131 12.35 -0.60 10.85
C ALA A 131 12.92 -1.49 9.74
N ALA A 132 12.25 -2.59 9.40
CA ALA A 132 12.73 -3.49 8.36
C ALA A 132 12.59 -2.89 6.95
N TYR A 133 11.66 -1.96 6.77
CA TYR A 133 11.33 -1.35 5.48
C TYR A 133 11.84 0.08 5.37
N ARG A 134 12.10 0.50 4.14
CA ARG A 134 12.42 1.90 3.81
C ARG A 134 11.49 2.41 2.73
N LEU A 135 10.98 3.63 2.92
CA LEU A 135 10.18 4.35 1.94
C LEU A 135 11.02 4.63 0.69
N LYS A 136 10.43 4.34 -0.48
CA LYS A 136 11.01 4.67 -1.79
C LYS A 136 10.24 5.74 -2.53
N GLY A 137 8.97 5.92 -2.20
CA GLY A 137 8.13 6.97 -2.75
C GLY A 137 6.69 6.81 -2.28
N ALA A 138 5.91 7.85 -2.48
CA ALA A 138 4.48 7.88 -2.24
C ALA A 138 3.74 8.13 -3.55
N PHE A 139 2.58 7.49 -3.70
CA PHE A 139 1.83 7.44 -4.94
C PHE A 139 0.35 7.56 -4.68
N VAL A 140 -0.34 8.25 -5.58
CA VAL A 140 -1.80 8.37 -5.60
C VAL A 140 -2.29 8.00 -7.01
N PRO A 141 -3.50 7.42 -7.17
CA PRO A 141 -4.02 7.14 -8.51
C PRO A 141 -4.01 8.40 -9.37
N ALA A 142 -3.56 8.29 -10.62
CA ALA A 142 -3.31 9.43 -11.49
C ALA A 142 -4.58 10.24 -11.78
N PHE A 143 -5.76 9.62 -11.72
CA PHE A 143 -7.06 10.29 -11.85
C PHE A 143 -7.48 11.10 -10.61
N VAL A 144 -6.78 10.94 -9.48
CA VAL A 144 -6.94 11.80 -8.29
C VAL A 144 -6.11 13.06 -8.49
N THR A 145 -6.83 14.17 -8.61
CA THR A 145 -6.29 15.48 -8.96
C THR A 145 -6.20 16.41 -7.75
N ASP A 146 -7.00 16.15 -6.71
CA ASP A 146 -7.04 16.94 -5.47
C ASP A 146 -7.18 16.00 -4.27
N ILE A 147 -6.43 16.25 -3.19
CA ILE A 147 -6.47 15.49 -1.93
C ILE A 147 -6.85 16.48 -0.84
N ARG A 148 -7.98 16.23 -0.16
CA ARG A 148 -8.41 17.04 0.98
C ARG A 148 -8.48 16.21 2.23
N HIS A 149 -8.05 16.78 3.34
CA HIS A 149 -8.19 16.19 4.66
C HIS A 149 -9.48 16.74 5.28
N ALA A 150 -10.33 15.84 5.77
CA ALA A 150 -11.59 16.16 6.44
C ALA A 150 -11.37 16.69 7.86
#